data_AF-A0A4R8WGY4-F1
#
_entry.id   AF-A0A4R8WGY4-F1
#
_cell.length_a   1.000
_cell.length_b   1.000
_cell.length_c   1.000
_cell.angle_alpha   90.00
_cell.angle_beta   90.00
_cell.angle_gamma   90.00
#
_symmetry.space_group_name_H-M   'P 1'
#
loop_
_entity.id
_entity.type
_entity.pdbx_description
1 polymer ?
#
loop_
_entity_poly.entity_id
_entity_poly.type
_entity_poly.pdbx_seq_one_letter_code
_entity_poly.pdbx_strand_id
1 'polypeptide(L)'
;MNAEELAREVDRLERLRTLLAARNRIEEVSRAVVAASSDDDAAERVRRLLGCSEIAARHVISTPLRMYRRGDALAREIADLEEYLTGVVPLDPAVSTRALADGTEDVTAAHPLAELEAGEPSIPLEDIVRDPGIPLD
;
A
#
# COMPACT_ATOMS: atom_id res chain seq x y z
N MET A 1 21.83 -24.93 1.09
CA MET A 1 21.58 -23.63 0.44
C MET A 1 22.73 -23.33 -0.51
N ASN A 2 22.44 -23.10 -1.79
CA ASN A 2 23.45 -22.70 -2.76
C ASN A 2 23.63 -21.16 -2.76
N ALA A 3 24.68 -20.65 -3.40
CA ALA A 3 25.00 -19.22 -3.36
C ALA A 3 23.91 -18.32 -3.99
N GLU A 4 23.23 -18.82 -5.02
CA GLU A 4 22.15 -18.09 -5.71
C GLU A 4 20.85 -18.04 -4.89
N GLU A 5 20.53 -19.12 -4.18
CA GLU A 5 19.41 -19.20 -3.23
C GLU A 5 19.67 -18.27 -2.05
N LEU A 6 20.89 -18.27 -1.51
CA LEU A 6 21.28 -17.34 -0.44
C LEU A 6 21.12 -15.88 -0.88
N ALA A 7 21.63 -15.52 -2.06
CA ALA A 7 21.50 -14.16 -2.59
C ALA A 7 20.02 -13.75 -2.74
N ARG A 8 19.17 -14.64 -3.28
CA ARG A 8 17.73 -14.39 -3.44
C ARG A 8 17.02 -14.16 -2.11
N GLU A 9 17.32 -14.95 -1.08
CA GLU A 9 16.69 -14.81 0.23
C GLU A 9 17.19 -13.56 0.97
N VAL A 10 18.47 -13.18 0.81
CA VAL A 10 19.00 -11.92 1.34
C VAL A 10 18.31 -10.72 0.68
N ASP A 11 18.15 -10.73 -0.65
CA ASP A 11 17.43 -9.68 -1.37
C ASP A 11 15.95 -9.60 -0.95
N ARG A 12 15.32 -10.76 -0.73
CA ARG A 12 13.95 -10.82 -0.22
C ARG A 12 13.86 -10.22 1.18
N LEU A 13 14.78 -10.56 2.06
CA LEU A 13 14.85 -10.03 3.41
C LEU A 13 15.03 -8.50 3.40
N GLU A 14 15.91 -7.97 2.54
CA GLU A 14 16.08 -6.52 2.39
C GLU A 14 14.77 -5.84 1.98
N ARG A 15 14.05 -6.39 0.98
CA ARG A 15 12.76 -5.86 0.53
C ARG A 15 11.71 -5.84 1.64
N LEU A 16 11.59 -6.94 2.39
CA LEU A 16 10.61 -7.05 3.48
C LEU A 16 10.94 -6.07 4.63
N ARG A 17 12.22 -5.98 5.03
CA ARG A 17 12.67 -5.02 6.05
C ARG A 17 12.40 -3.58 5.62
N THR A 18 12.69 -3.27 4.36
CA THR A 18 12.43 -1.93 3.80
C THR A 18 10.93 -1.63 3.77
N LEU A 19 10.10 -2.61 3.43
CA LEU A 19 8.64 -2.45 3.43
C LEU A 19 8.09 -2.23 4.85
N LEU A 20 8.60 -2.96 5.84
CA LEU A 20 8.24 -2.74 7.25
C LEU A 20 8.71 -1.36 7.75
N ALA A 21 9.91 -0.93 7.38
CA ALA A 21 10.40 0.41 7.71
C ALA A 21 9.54 1.50 7.06
N ALA A 22 9.18 1.33 5.79
CA ALA A 22 8.29 2.23 5.07
C ALA A 22 6.90 2.30 5.73
N ARG A 23 6.34 1.17 6.16
CA ARG A 23 5.08 1.11 6.93
C ARG A 23 5.17 1.95 8.19
N ASN A 24 6.22 1.77 8.98
CA ASN A 24 6.37 2.45 10.26
C ASN A 24 6.59 3.96 10.12
N ARG A 25 6.94 4.43 8.91
CA ARG A 25 7.15 5.84 8.56
C ARG A 25 6.30 6.26 7.35
N ILE A 26 5.10 5.69 7.22
CA ILE A 26 4.30 5.80 5.99
C ILE A 26 3.94 7.25 5.62
N GLU A 27 3.78 8.12 6.62
CA GLU A 27 3.52 9.55 6.42
C GLU A 27 4.74 10.33 5.91
N GLU A 28 5.95 9.93 6.29
CA GLU A 28 7.18 10.52 5.76
C GLU A 28 7.43 10.04 4.33
N VAL A 29 7.22 8.73 4.09
CA VAL A 29 7.34 8.12 2.77
C VAL A 29 6.34 8.75 1.80
N SER A 30 5.07 8.88 2.19
CA SER A 30 4.04 9.48 1.33
C SER A 30 4.34 10.93 0.98
N ARG A 31 4.80 11.74 1.95
CA ARG A 31 5.25 13.11 1.70
C ARG A 31 6.44 13.17 0.74
N ALA A 32 7.41 12.27 0.89
CA ALA A 32 8.56 12.20 0.01
C ALA A 32 8.19 11.85 -1.44
N VAL A 33 7.26 10.90 -1.62
CA VAL A 33 6.76 10.49 -2.95
C VAL A 33 5.91 11.58 -3.59
N VAL A 34 5.00 12.21 -2.86
CA VAL A 34 4.15 13.29 -3.39
C VAL A 34 4.97 14.52 -3.78
N ALA A 35 6.06 14.80 -3.08
CA ALA A 35 6.96 15.91 -3.39
C ALA A 35 7.94 15.62 -4.55
N ALA A 36 7.96 14.40 -5.08
CA ALA A 36 8.86 14.00 -6.14
C ALA A 36 8.34 14.44 -7.53
N SER A 37 9.26 14.79 -8.43
CA SER A 37 8.91 15.18 -9.80
C SER A 37 8.81 14.02 -10.79
N SER A 38 9.22 12.81 -10.38
CA SER A 38 9.20 11.59 -11.19
C SER A 38 9.30 10.35 -10.30
N ASP A 39 9.05 9.16 -10.87
CA ASP A 39 9.21 7.90 -10.17
C ASP A 39 10.67 7.64 -9.74
N ASP A 40 11.64 8.07 -10.55
CA ASP A 40 13.07 7.98 -10.22
C ASP A 40 13.45 8.92 -9.07
N ASP A 41 12.92 10.15 -9.05
CA ASP A 41 13.10 11.08 -7.92
C ASP A 41 12.42 10.53 -6.65
N ALA A 42 11.23 9.95 -6.78
CA ALA A 42 10.54 9.31 -5.67
C ALA A 42 11.36 8.15 -5.09
N ALA A 43 11.89 7.27 -5.95
CA ALA A 43 12.74 6.15 -5.55
C ALA A 43 13.99 6.64 -4.82
N GLU A 44 14.68 7.66 -5.35
CA GLU A 44 15.87 8.22 -4.71
C GLU A 44 15.57 8.85 -3.35
N ARG A 45 14.44 9.55 -3.21
CA ARG A 45 14.01 10.14 -1.93
C ARG A 45 13.68 9.07 -0.90
N VAL A 46 12.91 8.04 -1.28
CA VAL A 46 12.58 6.92 -0.40
C VAL A 46 13.83 6.15 0.00
N ARG A 47 14.76 5.93 -0.94
CA ARG A 47 16.07 5.30 -0.70
C ARG A 47 16.85 6.02 0.38
N ARG A 48 16.98 7.34 0.28
CA ARG A 48 17.67 8.17 1.29
C ARG A 48 16.94 8.19 2.62
N LEU A 49 15.60 8.27 2.60
CA LEU A 49 14.77 8.32 3.80
C LEU A 49 14.88 7.05 4.64
N LEU A 50 14.90 5.88 3.99
CA LEU A 50 14.88 4.58 4.63
C LEU A 50 16.27 3.93 4.75
N GLY A 51 17.28 4.44 4.04
CA GLY A 51 18.64 3.88 4.05
C GLY A 51 18.73 2.51 3.38
N CYS A 52 17.97 2.27 2.31
CA CYS A 52 17.87 0.98 1.62
C CYS A 52 18.52 1.01 0.22
N SER A 53 18.53 -0.15 -0.48
CA SER A 53 18.89 -0.20 -1.89
C SER A 53 17.86 0.48 -2.80
N GLU A 54 18.28 0.87 -4.00
CA GLU A 54 17.37 1.45 -5.01
C GLU A 54 16.24 0.47 -5.38
N ILE A 55 16.57 -0.82 -5.52
CA ILE A 55 15.60 -1.87 -5.83
C ILE A 55 14.53 -1.96 -4.73
N ALA A 56 14.95 -1.93 -3.46
CA ALA A 56 14.03 -1.95 -2.33
C ALA A 56 13.17 -0.67 -2.25
N ALA A 57 13.74 0.50 -2.56
CA ALA A 57 12.98 1.75 -2.63
C ALA A 57 11.92 1.73 -3.74
N ARG A 58 12.26 1.22 -4.93
CA ARG A 58 11.28 1.01 -6.03
C ARG A 58 10.19 0.01 -5.64
N HIS A 59 10.55 -1.02 -4.88
CA HIS A 59 9.58 -1.97 -4.36
C HIS A 59 8.58 -1.32 -3.40
N VAL A 60 9.01 -0.43 -2.51
CA VAL A 60 8.13 0.34 -1.61
C VAL A 60 7.10 1.15 -2.41
N ILE A 61 7.55 1.88 -3.43
CA ILE A 61 6.69 2.77 -4.23
C ILE A 61 5.67 1.96 -5.05
N SER A 62 6.08 0.80 -5.59
CA SER A 62 5.19 -0.08 -6.36
C SER A 62 4.28 -0.95 -5.50
N THR A 63 4.47 -0.99 -4.18
CA THR A 63 3.68 -1.84 -3.29
C THR A 63 2.26 -1.30 -3.09
N PRO A 64 1.20 -2.10 -3.31
CA PRO A 64 -0.16 -1.67 -3.06
C PRO A 64 -0.43 -1.30 -1.59
N LEU A 65 -1.14 -0.18 -1.35
CA LEU A 65 -1.40 0.35 0.00
C LEU A 65 -2.00 -0.68 0.98
N ARG A 66 -2.82 -1.61 0.48
CA ARG A 66 -3.42 -2.70 1.28
C ARG A 66 -2.38 -3.61 1.96
N MET A 67 -1.17 -3.73 1.40
CA MET A 67 -0.11 -4.57 1.94
C MET A 67 0.47 -4.01 3.23
N TYR A 68 0.52 -2.69 3.39
CA TYR A 68 1.02 -2.03 4.59
C TYR A 68 0.16 -2.28 5.84
N ARG A 69 -1.08 -2.76 5.67
CA ARG A 69 -1.93 -3.20 6.78
C ARG A 69 -1.41 -4.48 7.44
N ARG A 70 -0.65 -5.32 6.72
CA ARG A 70 -0.17 -6.63 7.17
C ARG A 70 1.14 -6.54 7.98
N GLY A 71 1.29 -5.52 8.83
CA GLY A 71 2.53 -5.24 9.55
C GLY A 71 3.04 -6.41 10.41
N ASP A 72 2.16 -7.01 11.20
CA ASP A 72 2.54 -8.11 12.10
C ASP A 72 2.87 -9.40 11.35
N ALA A 73 2.28 -9.60 10.16
CA ALA A 73 2.62 -10.72 9.30
C ALA A 73 3.98 -10.50 8.63
N LEU A 74 4.27 -9.28 8.19
CA LEU A 74 5.58 -8.90 7.64
C LEU A 74 6.70 -9.06 8.68
N ALA A 75 6.47 -8.62 9.92
CA ALA A 75 7.46 -8.75 10.99
C ALA A 75 7.78 -10.22 11.32
N ARG A 76 6.76 -11.10 11.31
CA ARG A 76 6.95 -12.54 11.48
C ARG A 76 7.72 -13.16 10.32
N GLU A 77 7.34 -12.85 9.08
CA GLU A 77 8.04 -13.35 7.89
C GLU A 77 9.53 -12.93 7.86
N ILE A 78 9.84 -11.71 8.31
CA ILE A 78 11.22 -11.23 8.46
C ILE A 78 11.97 -12.06 9.50
N ALA A 79 11.37 -12.31 10.67
CA ALA A 79 11.99 -13.11 11.72
C ALA A 79 12.26 -14.55 11.24
N ASP A 80 11.28 -15.19 10.59
CA ASP A 80 11.41 -16.53 10.04
C ASP A 80 12.55 -16.61 9.00
N LEU A 81 12.68 -15.60 8.14
CA LEU A 81 13.77 -15.51 7.15
C LEU A 81 15.13 -15.25 7.79
N GLU A 82 15.20 -14.45 8.85
CA GLU A 82 16.43 -14.22 9.61
C GLU A 82 16.92 -15.49 10.32
N GLU A 83 16.00 -16.24 10.93
CA GLU A 83 16.28 -17.54 11.55
C GLU A 83 16.76 -18.57 10.52
N TYR A 84 16.17 -18.57 9.32
CA TYR A 84 16.60 -19.41 8.22
C TYR A 84 18.01 -19.08 7.74
N LEU A 85 18.29 -17.80 7.50
CA LEU A 85 19.59 -17.35 7.00
C LEU A 85 20.71 -17.56 8.02
N THR A 86 20.39 -17.54 9.31
CA THR A 86 21.33 -17.85 10.40
C THR A 86 21.45 -19.35 10.69
N GLY A 87 20.67 -20.19 10.02
CA GLY A 87 20.71 -21.65 10.15
C GLY A 87 20.06 -22.20 11.42
N VAL A 88 19.25 -21.39 12.10
CA VAL A 88 18.57 -21.74 13.36
C VAL A 88 17.30 -22.55 13.08
N VAL A 89 16.60 -22.30 11.97
CA VAL A 89 15.35 -23.01 11.61
C VAL A 89 15.31 -23.31 10.11
N PRO A 90 14.95 -24.54 9.68
CA PRO A 90 14.65 -24.82 8.27
C PRO A 90 13.32 -24.19 7.84
N LEU A 91 13.29 -23.43 6.74
CA LEU A 91 12.04 -22.92 6.16
C LEU A 91 11.22 -24.07 5.58
N ASP A 92 9.92 -24.11 5.92
CA ASP A 92 8.97 -24.95 5.22
C ASP A 92 8.49 -24.22 3.93
N PRO A 93 8.79 -24.73 2.73
CA PRO A 93 8.38 -24.11 1.47
C PRO A 93 6.85 -24.04 1.30
N ALA A 94 6.07 -24.80 2.06
CA ALA A 94 4.60 -24.78 2.00
C ALA A 94 3.95 -23.56 2.67
N VAL A 95 4.69 -22.82 3.52
CA VAL A 95 4.18 -21.59 4.15
C VAL A 95 4.30 -20.39 3.21
N SER A 96 5.24 -20.45 2.25
CA SER A 96 5.54 -19.40 1.27
C SER A 96 4.39 -19.06 0.31
N THR A 97 3.38 -19.93 0.16
CA THR A 97 2.23 -19.73 -0.75
C THR A 97 0.88 -19.56 -0.06
N ARG A 98 0.77 -19.78 1.25
CA ARG A 98 -0.53 -19.74 1.95
C ARG A 98 -1.05 -18.33 2.21
N ALA A 99 -0.20 -17.30 2.21
CA ALA A 99 -0.61 -15.91 2.42
C ALA A 99 -1.24 -15.23 1.19
N LEU A 100 -1.29 -15.93 0.04
CA LEU A 100 -1.88 -15.45 -1.22
C LEU A 100 -3.23 -16.09 -1.59
N ALA A 101 -3.67 -17.16 -0.91
CA ALA A 101 -4.75 -18.02 -1.41
C ALA A 101 -6.08 -17.98 -0.63
N ASP A 102 -6.25 -17.11 0.36
CA ASP A 102 -7.45 -17.12 1.23
C ASP A 102 -8.24 -15.80 1.18
N GLY A 103 -8.63 -15.39 -0.02
CA GLY A 103 -9.40 -14.15 -0.22
C GLY A 103 -10.21 -14.07 -1.51
N THR A 104 -10.54 -15.21 -2.13
CA THR A 104 -11.52 -15.26 -3.22
C THR A 104 -12.81 -15.90 -2.71
N GLU A 105 -13.55 -15.17 -1.88
CA GLU A 105 -14.98 -15.40 -1.77
C GLU A 105 -15.67 -14.56 -2.85
N ASP A 106 -15.97 -15.28 -3.93
CA ASP A 106 -17.14 -15.19 -4.78
C ASP A 106 -18.20 -14.13 -4.40
N VAL A 107 -18.28 -13.06 -5.19
CA VAL A 107 -19.55 -12.38 -5.49
C VAL A 107 -19.61 -12.19 -7.01
N THR A 108 -19.80 -13.29 -7.72
CA THR A 108 -20.38 -13.24 -9.06
C THR A 108 -21.91 -13.11 -8.95
N ALA A 109 -22.40 -11.88 -8.89
CA ALA A 109 -23.82 -11.60 -9.14
C ALA A 109 -23.93 -10.49 -10.18
N ALA A 110 -24.00 -10.94 -11.43
CA ALA A 110 -24.63 -10.31 -12.60
C ALA A 110 -24.86 -8.80 -12.57
N HIS A 111 -24.12 -8.09 -13.42
CA HIS A 111 -24.71 -6.95 -14.13
C HIS A 111 -25.85 -7.46 -15.03
N PRO A 112 -26.96 -6.71 -15.11
CA PRO A 112 -27.37 -6.26 -16.42
C PRO A 112 -27.51 -4.75 -16.47
N LEU A 113 -26.89 -4.18 -17.52
CA LEU A 113 -27.19 -2.86 -18.05
C LEU A 113 -28.68 -2.79 -18.42
N ALA A 114 -29.38 -1.78 -17.91
CA ALA A 114 -30.63 -1.29 -18.48
C ALA A 114 -30.57 0.24 -18.51
N GLU A 115 -30.60 0.78 -19.73
CA GLU A 115 -30.77 2.19 -20.05
C GLU A 115 -32.20 2.67 -19.72
N LEU A 116 -32.38 4.01 -19.68
CA LEU A 116 -33.65 4.79 -19.69
C LEU A 116 -34.34 4.92 -18.31
N GLU A 117 -34.77 6.08 -17.79
CA GLU A 117 -35.25 7.35 -18.37
C GLU A 117 -34.99 8.57 -17.46
N ALA A 118 -35.20 9.75 -18.06
CA ALA A 118 -35.15 11.08 -17.48
C ALA A 118 -35.93 11.28 -16.16
N GLY A 119 -35.38 12.13 -15.29
CA GLY A 119 -36.06 12.63 -14.10
C GLY A 119 -35.22 13.69 -13.40
N GLU A 120 -35.22 14.92 -13.92
CA GLU A 120 -34.72 16.09 -13.20
C GLU A 120 -35.55 16.29 -11.92
N PRO A 121 -34.96 16.35 -10.71
CA PRO A 121 -35.64 16.96 -9.59
C PRO A 121 -35.56 18.48 -9.74
N SER A 122 -36.61 19.05 -10.32
CA SER A 122 -36.93 20.47 -10.30
C SER A 122 -36.97 20.96 -8.84
N ILE A 123 -36.07 21.85 -8.45
CA ILE A 123 -36.14 22.55 -7.17
C ILE A 123 -37.12 23.72 -7.37
N PRO A 124 -38.27 23.77 -6.68
CA PRO A 124 -39.17 24.90 -6.81
C PRO A 124 -38.54 26.14 -6.15
N LEU A 125 -38.36 27.17 -6.98
CA LEU A 125 -37.70 28.44 -6.70
C LEU A 125 -38.75 29.49 -6.27
N GLU A 126 -39.50 29.24 -5.21
CA GLU A 126 -40.45 30.21 -4.66
C GLU A 126 -40.40 30.21 -3.12
N ASP A 127 -40.39 31.42 -2.54
CA ASP A 127 -40.35 31.78 -1.11
C ASP A 127 -39.00 32.02 -0.38
N ILE A 128 -38.04 32.65 -1.05
CA ILE A 128 -37.10 33.55 -0.33
C ILE A 128 -37.50 35.00 -0.62
N VAL A 129 -38.59 35.45 0.01
CA VAL A 129 -38.95 36.87 0.05
C VAL A 129 -39.16 37.29 1.50
N ARG A 130 -38.21 38.08 2.01
CA ARG A 130 -38.36 39.37 2.72
C ARG A 130 -37.41 39.51 3.91
N ASP A 131 -36.35 40.28 3.62
CA ASP A 131 -35.74 41.28 4.50
C ASP A 131 -36.76 41.92 5.47
N PRO A 132 -36.38 42.12 6.74
CA PRO A 132 -36.20 43.51 7.16
C PRO A 132 -35.06 43.72 8.17
N GLY A 133 -34.17 44.67 7.85
CA GLY A 133 -33.84 45.77 8.78
C GLY A 133 -32.48 45.75 9.49
N ILE A 134 -31.48 46.34 8.82
CA ILE A 134 -30.61 47.49 9.26
C ILE A 134 -30.61 47.81 10.78
N PRO A 135 -29.44 47.99 11.46
CA PRO A 135 -28.47 49.05 11.07
C PRO A 135 -26.98 48.72 11.11
N LEU A 136 -26.25 49.42 10.24
CA LEU A 136 -24.81 49.65 10.30
C LEU A 136 -24.60 51.11 10.74
N ASP A 137 -23.75 51.31 11.76
CA ASP A 137 -23.07 52.60 12.03
C ASP A 137 -22.04 52.90 10.91
#